data_AF-A0A6P0L2L7-F1
#
_entry.id   AF-A0A6P0L2L7-F1
#
_cell.length_a   1.000
_cell.length_b   1.000
_cell.length_c   1.000
_cell.angle_alpha   90.00
_cell.angle_beta   90.00
_cell.angle_gamma   90.00
#
_symmetry.space_group_name_H-M   'P 1'
#
loop_
_entity.id
_entity.type
_entity.pdbx_description
1 polymer ?
#
loop_
_entity_poly.entity_id
_entity_poly.type
_entity_poly.pdbx_seq_one_letter_code
_entity_poly.pdbx_strand_id
1 'polypeptide(L)'
;MSAKNLTPVWNKIAKHAMLPETTHDERARYNFLSNLNKHLAHVAQGTKTAYDTRVAPKFEKEHGREIRNREELKGAIEKDPHYQIWSSLRRSTMEMRQQAGRSLVLRQAEALRDKAEELNKGKSTLVLNPEVKVPEYLLAVDNHLMPGSYHTELIEGDVTAAANYDSEIFVTTAGLIGRFSDGGGKAITSWVRKNHPEFKPKRILDIGCGMGHNVLPIAKAFPDAEIIAI
;
A
#
# COMPACT_ATOMS: atom_id res chain seq x y z
N MET A 1 5.26 -7.15 31.34
CA MET A 1 4.92 -6.16 30.30
C MET A 1 4.01 -6.83 29.28
N SER A 2 2.76 -6.37 29.15
CA SER A 2 1.77 -7.04 28.29
C SER A 2 2.16 -6.92 26.82
N ALA A 3 2.02 -8.02 26.06
CA ALA A 3 2.29 -8.17 24.63
C ALA A 3 1.33 -7.34 23.72
N LYS A 4 1.03 -6.10 24.09
CA LYS A 4 0.00 -5.25 23.46
C LYS A 4 0.39 -4.65 22.11
N ASN A 5 1.58 -4.94 21.60
CA ASN A 5 2.10 -4.27 20.41
C ASN A 5 2.50 -5.17 19.24
N LEU A 6 2.08 -6.44 19.22
CA LEU A 6 2.27 -7.27 18.05
C LEU A 6 1.23 -6.92 16.97
N THR A 7 1.61 -7.07 15.71
CA THR A 7 0.65 -7.01 14.60
C THR A 7 -0.22 -8.27 14.61
N PRO A 8 -1.41 -8.26 14.00
CA PRO A 8 -2.08 -9.50 13.65
C PRO A 8 -1.14 -10.40 12.85
N VAL A 9 -1.32 -11.71 12.97
CA VAL A 9 -0.64 -12.70 12.14
C VAL A 9 -1.36 -12.86 10.80
N TRP A 10 -0.61 -13.16 9.74
CA TRP A 10 -1.07 -13.26 8.36
C TRP A 10 -2.36 -14.06 8.19
N ASN A 11 -2.50 -15.18 8.89
CA ASN A 11 -3.70 -16.03 8.85
C ASN A 11 -4.99 -15.37 9.39
N LYS A 12 -4.93 -14.13 9.88
CA LYS A 12 -6.10 -13.33 10.27
C LYS A 12 -6.65 -12.45 9.15
N ILE A 13 -5.94 -12.33 8.02
CA ILE A 13 -6.51 -11.70 6.83
C ILE A 13 -7.63 -12.58 6.27
N ALA A 14 -8.60 -11.94 5.63
CA ALA A 14 -9.65 -12.66 4.95
C ALA A 14 -9.11 -13.26 3.66
N LYS A 15 -9.40 -14.54 3.44
CA LYS A 15 -9.10 -15.18 2.15
C LYS A 15 -10.20 -14.87 1.15
N HIS A 16 -9.79 -14.63 -0.10
CA HIS A 16 -10.67 -14.62 -1.26
C HIS A 16 -9.96 -15.32 -2.42
N ALA A 17 -10.70 -15.60 -3.49
CA ALA A 17 -10.23 -16.43 -4.59
C ALA A 17 -8.90 -15.92 -5.19
N MET A 18 -8.72 -14.60 -5.30
CA MET A 18 -7.54 -13.96 -5.87
C MET A 18 -6.35 -13.74 -4.91
N LEU A 19 -6.50 -14.00 -3.61
CA LEU A 19 -5.40 -13.83 -2.66
C LEU A 19 -4.36 -14.94 -2.92
N PRO A 20 -3.06 -14.61 -3.10
CA PRO A 20 -2.03 -15.61 -3.35
C PRO A 20 -1.85 -16.54 -2.14
N GLU A 21 -1.66 -17.83 -2.41
CA GLU A 21 -1.47 -18.82 -1.34
C GLU A 21 -0.02 -18.81 -0.86
N THR A 22 0.14 -18.91 0.46
CA THR A 22 1.44 -18.80 1.13
C THR A 22 1.92 -20.15 1.69
N THR A 23 3.21 -20.43 1.60
CA THR A 23 3.89 -21.49 2.36
C THR A 23 4.09 -21.08 3.82
N HIS A 24 4.61 -21.98 4.66
CA HIS A 24 4.97 -21.65 6.04
C HIS A 24 5.96 -20.49 6.12
N ASP A 25 7.05 -20.56 5.35
CA ASP A 25 8.16 -19.60 5.44
C ASP A 25 7.79 -18.23 4.88
N GLU A 26 6.97 -18.19 3.83
CA GLU A 26 6.41 -16.94 3.29
C GLU A 26 5.55 -16.23 4.35
N ARG A 27 4.68 -16.98 5.06
CA ARG A 27 3.90 -16.42 6.17
C ARG A 27 4.77 -15.92 7.31
N ALA A 28 5.80 -16.68 7.69
CA ALA A 28 6.73 -16.29 8.75
C ALA A 28 7.45 -14.99 8.38
N ARG A 29 7.93 -14.87 7.12
CA ARG A 29 8.57 -13.65 6.61
C ARG A 29 7.61 -12.46 6.62
N TYR A 30 6.36 -12.63 6.20
CA TYR A 30 5.35 -11.56 6.25
C TYR A 30 5.03 -11.10 7.68
N ASN A 31 4.89 -12.04 8.62
CA ASN A 31 4.68 -11.72 10.03
C ASN A 31 5.87 -10.95 10.61
N PHE A 32 7.10 -11.35 10.29
CA PHE A 32 8.30 -10.63 10.69
C PHE A 32 8.30 -9.21 10.13
N LEU A 33 8.10 -9.04 8.82
CA LEU A 33 8.11 -7.74 8.17
C LEU A 33 7.02 -6.80 8.70
N SER A 34 5.83 -7.33 9.00
CA SER A 34 4.73 -6.57 9.60
C SER A 34 5.12 -6.04 10.99
N ASN A 35 5.72 -6.89 11.83
CA ASN A 35 6.22 -6.48 13.14
C ASN A 35 7.41 -5.52 13.04
N LEU A 36 8.33 -5.72 12.09
CA LEU A 36 9.44 -4.81 11.83
C LEU A 36 8.92 -3.44 11.41
N ASN A 37 7.94 -3.37 10.50
CA ASN A 37 7.29 -2.11 10.10
C ASN A 37 6.65 -1.39 11.30
N LYS A 38 5.95 -2.12 12.16
CA LYS A 38 5.38 -1.55 13.39
C LYS A 38 6.45 -1.06 14.35
N HIS A 39 7.56 -1.79 14.48
CA HIS A 39 8.71 -1.35 15.28
C HIS A 39 9.34 -0.07 14.71
N LEU A 40 9.55 0.00 13.40
CA LEU A 40 10.13 1.18 12.74
C LEU A 40 9.25 2.43 12.86
N ALA A 41 7.93 2.29 13.02
CA ALA A 41 7.06 3.42 13.36
C ALA A 41 7.42 4.05 14.73
N HIS A 42 7.91 3.26 15.69
CA HIS A 42 8.42 3.78 16.96
C HIS A 42 9.81 4.40 16.79
N VAL A 43 10.70 3.77 16.00
CA VAL A 43 12.02 4.33 15.67
C VAL A 43 11.90 5.70 14.98
N ALA A 44 10.88 5.87 14.12
CA ALA A 44 10.58 7.13 13.43
C ALA A 44 10.34 8.30 14.39
N GLN A 45 9.78 8.05 15.58
CA GLN A 45 9.50 9.09 16.56
C GLN A 45 10.79 9.75 17.06
N GLY A 46 11.90 9.00 17.14
CA GLY A 46 13.21 9.53 17.52
C GLY A 46 13.76 10.56 16.53
N THR A 47 13.27 10.59 15.28
CA THR A 47 13.64 11.62 14.29
C THR A 47 13.22 13.01 14.75
N LYS A 48 12.09 13.14 15.46
CA LYS A 48 11.68 14.42 16.04
C LYS A 48 12.64 14.86 17.15
N THR A 49 13.00 13.95 18.04
CA THR A 49 14.01 14.22 19.09
C THR A 49 15.35 14.62 18.49
N ALA A 50 15.80 13.92 17.45
CA ALA A 50 17.02 14.25 16.71
C ALA A 50 16.95 15.67 16.13
N TYR A 51 15.80 16.01 15.53
CA TYR A 51 15.56 17.34 14.98
C TYR A 51 15.67 18.42 16.06
N ASP A 52 14.93 18.28 17.16
CA ASP A 52 14.85 19.29 18.22
C ASP A 52 16.19 19.49 18.95
N THR A 53 16.91 18.39 19.21
CA THR A 53 18.09 18.43 20.10
C THR A 53 19.42 18.57 19.37
N ARG A 54 19.48 18.25 18.07
CA ARG A 54 20.73 18.24 17.31
C ARG A 54 20.63 19.01 16.00
N VAL A 55 19.62 18.74 15.16
CA VAL A 55 19.57 19.29 13.80
C VAL A 55 19.26 20.78 13.81
N ALA A 56 18.18 21.21 14.47
CA ALA A 56 17.79 22.61 14.52
C ALA A 56 18.83 23.49 15.24
N PRO A 57 19.34 23.12 16.44
CA PRO A 57 20.37 23.90 17.11
C PRO A 57 21.67 24.02 16.30
N LYS A 58 22.09 22.94 15.62
CA LYS A 58 23.28 22.96 14.76
C LYS A 58 23.07 23.89 13.57
N PHE A 59 21.92 23.80 12.91
CA PHE A 59 21.60 24.65 11.77
C PHE A 59 21.60 26.14 12.15
N GLU A 60 20.97 26.47 13.28
CA GLU A 60 20.91 27.84 13.79
C GLU A 60 22.30 28.38 14.12
N LYS A 61 23.15 27.58 14.76
CA LYS A 61 24.55 27.95 15.02
C LYS A 61 25.36 28.22 13.75
N GLU A 62 25.13 27.44 12.69
CA GLU A 62 25.86 27.55 11.42
C GLU A 62 25.36 28.71 10.54
N HIS A 63 24.06 29.05 10.59
CA HIS A 63 23.43 30.01 9.68
C HIS A 63 22.93 31.29 10.36
N GLY A 64 22.98 31.37 11.69
CA GLY A 64 22.47 32.49 12.48
C GLY A 64 20.94 32.65 12.44
N ARG A 65 20.21 31.61 12.03
CA ARG A 65 18.74 31.60 11.91
C ARG A 65 18.16 30.19 11.89
N GLU A 66 16.87 30.08 12.13
CA GLU A 66 16.11 28.82 12.00
C GLU A 66 15.93 28.34 10.55
N ILE A 67 15.59 27.05 10.42
CA ILE A 67 15.21 26.38 9.18
C ILE A 67 13.85 26.89 8.69
N ARG A 68 13.73 27.24 7.40
CA ARG A 68 12.52 27.88 6.86
C ARG A 68 11.71 27.02 5.90
N ASN A 69 12.35 26.05 5.25
CA ASN A 69 11.72 25.25 4.21
C ASN A 69 12.16 23.79 4.26
N ARG A 70 11.51 22.99 3.41
CA ARG A 70 11.70 21.53 3.35
C ARG A 70 13.08 21.16 2.82
N GLU A 71 13.63 21.95 1.90
CA GLU A 71 14.94 21.72 1.28
C GLU A 71 16.07 21.90 2.30
N GLU A 72 16.02 22.95 3.11
CA GLU A 72 16.93 23.19 4.23
C GLU A 72 16.80 22.10 5.28
N LEU A 73 15.58 21.73 5.66
CA LEU A 73 15.33 20.63 6.59
C LEU A 73 15.95 19.33 6.07
N LYS A 74 15.71 18.99 4.80
CA LYS A 74 16.26 17.80 4.16
C LYS A 74 17.79 17.80 4.24
N GLY A 75 18.44 18.87 3.77
CA GLY A 75 19.89 18.98 3.77
C GLY A 75 20.53 18.93 5.17
N ALA A 76 19.82 19.42 6.19
CA ALA A 76 20.26 19.38 7.58
C ALA A 76 20.05 17.99 8.21
N ILE A 77 18.86 17.41 8.08
CA ILE A 77 18.46 16.16 8.75
C ILE A 77 19.12 14.93 8.14
N GLU A 78 19.42 14.94 6.83
CA GLU A 78 20.08 13.82 6.13
C GLU A 78 21.47 13.47 6.69
N LYS A 79 22.08 14.40 7.45
CA LYS A 79 23.37 14.21 8.11
C LYS A 79 23.24 13.65 9.52
N ASP A 80 22.04 13.58 10.10
CA ASP A 80 21.84 13.07 11.45
C ASP A 80 21.87 11.53 11.47
N PRO A 81 22.67 10.90 12.35
CA PRO A 81 22.80 9.44 12.39
C PRO A 81 21.48 8.71 12.69
N HIS A 82 20.60 9.27 13.53
CA HIS A 82 19.31 8.65 13.84
C HIS A 82 18.41 8.64 12.61
N TYR A 83 18.36 9.76 11.89
CA TYR A 83 17.63 9.86 10.63
C TYR A 83 18.18 8.88 9.58
N GLN A 84 19.50 8.80 9.41
CA GLN A 84 20.13 7.86 8.47
C GLN A 84 19.80 6.41 8.78
N ILE A 85 19.87 6.01 10.06
CA ILE A 85 19.52 4.65 10.50
C ILE A 85 18.05 4.36 10.22
N TRP A 86 17.14 5.23 10.68
CA TRP A 86 15.72 5.05 10.47
C TRP A 86 15.35 5.00 8.98
N SER A 87 15.85 5.94 8.18
CA SER A 87 15.58 6.04 6.75
C SER A 87 16.09 4.81 6.00
N SER A 88 17.31 4.37 6.30
CA SER A 88 17.90 3.16 5.71
C SER A 88 17.06 1.92 6.05
N LEU A 89 16.72 1.72 7.33
CA LEU A 89 15.88 0.60 7.76
C LEU A 89 14.49 0.64 7.12
N ARG A 90 13.90 1.83 6.98
CA ARG A 90 12.58 1.99 6.35
C ARG A 90 12.63 1.63 4.86
N ARG A 91 13.66 2.07 4.13
CA ARG A 91 13.89 1.72 2.72
C ARG A 91 14.11 0.22 2.57
N SER A 92 15.03 -0.36 3.34
CA SER A 92 15.33 -1.80 3.28
C SER A 92 14.12 -2.65 3.62
N THR A 93 13.27 -2.22 4.56
CA THR A 93 12.04 -2.95 4.89
C THR A 93 11.03 -2.94 3.75
N MET A 94 10.94 -1.84 2.99
CA MET A 94 10.11 -1.82 1.77
C MET A 94 10.68 -2.73 0.69
N GLU A 95 12.00 -2.76 0.49
CA GLU A 95 12.64 -3.68 -0.47
C GLU A 95 12.44 -5.14 -0.10
N MET A 96 12.62 -5.50 1.18
CA MET A 96 12.38 -6.86 1.67
C MET A 96 10.92 -7.27 1.51
N ARG A 97 9.98 -6.34 1.71
CA ARG A 97 8.54 -6.55 1.43
C ARG A 97 8.35 -6.88 -0.05
N GLN A 98 8.83 -6.01 -0.95
CA GLN A 98 8.71 -6.19 -2.40
C GLN A 98 9.34 -7.49 -2.89
N GLN A 99 10.50 -7.86 -2.35
CA GLN A 99 11.14 -9.13 -2.67
C GLN A 99 10.28 -10.31 -2.21
N ALA A 100 9.75 -10.27 -1.00
CA ALA A 100 8.92 -11.34 -0.45
C ALA A 100 7.59 -11.50 -1.20
N GLY A 101 6.90 -10.40 -1.51
CA GLY A 101 5.64 -10.45 -2.25
C GLY A 101 5.83 -10.89 -3.69
N ARG A 102 6.88 -10.41 -4.39
CA ARG A 102 7.21 -10.89 -5.73
C ARG A 102 7.50 -12.39 -5.76
N SER A 103 8.33 -12.89 -4.84
CA SER A 103 8.60 -14.33 -4.76
C SER A 103 7.33 -15.15 -4.53
N LEU A 104 6.38 -14.63 -3.75
CA LEU A 104 5.09 -15.25 -3.49
C LEU A 104 4.20 -15.28 -4.75
N VAL A 105 4.06 -14.15 -5.46
CA VAL A 105 3.09 -14.04 -6.56
C VAL A 105 3.61 -14.58 -7.88
N LEU A 106 4.90 -14.41 -8.19
CA LEU A 106 5.44 -14.79 -9.50
C LEU A 106 5.41 -16.31 -9.71
N ARG A 107 5.62 -17.10 -8.67
CA ARG A 107 5.46 -18.56 -8.74
C ARG A 107 3.99 -19.02 -8.93
N GLN A 108 3.04 -18.09 -8.85
CA GLN A 108 1.60 -18.31 -8.99
C GLN A 108 1.01 -17.51 -10.17
N ALA A 109 1.85 -16.86 -11.00
CA ALA A 109 1.40 -15.87 -11.97
C ALA A 109 0.33 -16.43 -12.93
N GLU A 110 0.62 -17.56 -13.58
CA GLU A 110 -0.32 -18.21 -14.51
C GLU A 110 -1.61 -18.66 -13.80
N ALA A 111 -1.50 -19.31 -12.64
CA ALA A 111 -2.67 -19.76 -11.88
C ALA A 111 -3.57 -18.60 -11.39
N LEU A 112 -2.96 -17.44 -11.07
CA LEU A 112 -3.70 -16.23 -10.71
C LEU A 112 -4.35 -15.60 -11.95
N ARG A 113 -3.65 -15.51 -13.08
CA ARG A 113 -4.22 -15.05 -14.36
C ARG A 113 -5.42 -15.91 -14.74
N ASP A 114 -5.26 -17.23 -14.82
CA ASP A 114 -6.32 -18.15 -15.26
C ASP A 114 -7.57 -18.03 -14.37
N LYS A 115 -7.37 -17.83 -13.05
CA LYS A 115 -8.46 -17.58 -12.12
C LYS A 115 -9.14 -16.22 -12.35
N ALA A 116 -8.37 -15.18 -12.63
CA ALA A 116 -8.92 -13.87 -12.98
C ALA A 116 -9.74 -13.93 -14.27
N GLU A 117 -9.23 -14.62 -15.30
CA GLU A 117 -9.92 -14.85 -16.56
C GLU A 117 -11.24 -15.58 -16.35
N GLU A 118 -11.24 -16.70 -15.61
CA GLU A 118 -12.47 -17.45 -15.32
C GLU A 118 -13.46 -16.63 -14.51
N LEU A 119 -13.00 -15.82 -13.55
CA LEU A 119 -13.86 -14.89 -12.81
C LEU A 119 -14.45 -13.79 -13.70
N ASN A 120 -13.80 -13.43 -14.80
CA ASN A 120 -14.28 -12.40 -15.73
C ASN A 120 -15.10 -12.97 -16.90
N LYS A 121 -15.04 -14.28 -17.12
CA LYS A 121 -15.73 -14.96 -18.21
C LYS A 121 -17.22 -14.67 -18.21
N GLY A 122 -17.73 -14.19 -19.35
CA GLY A 122 -19.15 -13.86 -19.53
C GLY A 122 -19.62 -12.60 -18.80
N LYS A 123 -18.74 -11.83 -18.16
CA LYS A 123 -19.08 -10.55 -17.54
C LYS A 123 -18.92 -9.41 -18.53
N SER A 124 -19.75 -8.37 -18.37
CA SER A 124 -19.58 -7.09 -19.05
C SER A 124 -18.44 -6.31 -18.37
N THR A 125 -17.20 -6.67 -18.68
CA THR A 125 -16.00 -5.99 -18.16
C THR A 125 -15.66 -4.76 -19.00
N LEU A 126 -14.79 -3.91 -18.45
CA LEU A 126 -14.22 -2.77 -19.16
C LEU A 126 -13.46 -3.26 -20.41
N VAL A 127 -13.69 -2.60 -21.54
CA VAL A 127 -12.88 -2.78 -22.76
C VAL A 127 -11.80 -1.73 -22.76
N LEU A 128 -10.54 -2.16 -22.63
CA LEU A 128 -9.38 -1.26 -22.66
C LEU A 128 -9.06 -0.83 -24.09
N ASN A 129 -8.69 0.44 -24.27
CA ASN A 129 -8.15 0.92 -25.54
C ASN A 129 -6.62 0.66 -25.57
N PRO A 130 -6.10 -0.20 -26.46
CA PRO A 130 -4.67 -0.51 -26.53
C PRO A 130 -3.79 0.68 -26.95
N GLU A 131 -4.38 1.76 -27.46
CA GLU A 131 -3.66 3.00 -27.80
C GLU A 131 -3.33 3.86 -26.58
N VAL A 132 -3.97 3.59 -25.43
CA VAL A 132 -3.70 4.30 -24.18
C VAL A 132 -2.32 3.91 -23.67
N LYS A 133 -1.42 4.88 -23.63
CA LYS A 133 -0.06 4.71 -23.11
C LYS A 133 0.01 5.17 -21.66
N VAL A 134 0.81 4.45 -20.88
CA VAL A 134 1.17 4.88 -19.52
C VAL A 134 1.93 6.21 -19.61
N PRO A 135 1.49 7.26 -18.88
CA PRO A 135 2.19 8.53 -18.83
C PRO A 135 3.67 8.39 -18.41
N GLU A 136 4.57 9.16 -19.03
CA GLU A 136 6.03 9.07 -18.79
C GLU A 136 6.40 9.24 -17.31
N TYR A 137 5.69 10.11 -16.57
CA TYR A 137 5.96 10.33 -15.16
C TYR A 137 5.68 9.10 -14.29
N LEU A 138 4.76 8.22 -14.71
CA LEU A 138 4.48 6.96 -14.03
C LEU A 138 5.51 5.88 -14.36
N LEU A 139 6.14 5.97 -15.54
CA LEU A 139 7.23 5.09 -15.97
C LEU A 139 8.58 5.47 -15.36
N ALA A 140 8.72 6.72 -14.88
CA ALA A 140 10.00 7.24 -14.39
C ALA A 140 10.47 6.61 -13.08
N VAL A 141 9.55 6.06 -12.27
CA VAL A 141 9.86 5.47 -10.97
C VAL A 141 8.97 4.28 -10.64
N ASP A 142 9.55 3.31 -9.94
CA ASP A 142 8.80 2.23 -9.31
C ASP A 142 8.02 2.77 -8.10
N ASN A 143 6.71 2.97 -8.26
CA ASN A 143 5.85 3.41 -7.17
C ASN A 143 5.91 2.44 -5.99
N HIS A 144 6.08 2.97 -4.78
CA HIS A 144 6.29 2.16 -3.56
C HIS A 144 7.44 1.16 -3.65
N LEU A 145 8.40 1.41 -4.55
CA LEU A 145 9.58 0.57 -4.79
C LEU A 145 9.20 -0.81 -5.35
N MET A 146 7.99 -0.95 -5.90
CA MET A 146 7.49 -2.15 -6.55
C MET A 146 8.04 -2.20 -7.97
N PRO A 147 8.94 -3.14 -8.31
CA PRO A 147 9.55 -3.23 -9.64
C PRO A 147 8.49 -3.43 -10.73
N GLY A 148 8.49 -2.53 -11.71
CA GLY A 148 7.49 -2.48 -12.78
C GLY A 148 6.21 -1.72 -12.39
N SER A 149 6.13 -1.24 -11.15
CA SER A 149 5.00 -0.45 -10.65
C SER A 149 3.65 -1.13 -10.95
N TYR A 150 2.56 -0.37 -10.96
CA TYR A 150 1.22 -0.92 -11.23
C TYR A 150 0.91 -1.12 -12.72
N HIS A 151 1.84 -0.80 -13.61
CA HIS A 151 1.59 -0.71 -15.04
C HIS A 151 2.31 -1.79 -15.87
N THR A 152 3.31 -2.47 -15.29
CA THR A 152 4.06 -3.50 -16.02
C THR A 152 3.35 -4.83 -15.92
N GLU A 153 3.07 -5.42 -17.09
CA GLU A 153 2.66 -6.81 -17.23
C GLU A 153 3.89 -7.67 -17.54
N LEU A 154 3.99 -8.81 -16.88
CA LEU A 154 5.06 -9.80 -17.08
C LEU A 154 4.61 -10.98 -17.94
N ILE A 155 3.31 -11.20 -18.04
CA ILE A 155 2.63 -12.20 -18.87
C ILE A 155 1.36 -11.59 -19.47
N GLU A 156 0.80 -12.18 -20.51
CA GLU A 156 -0.51 -11.77 -21.01
C GLU A 156 -1.58 -11.98 -19.91
N GLY A 157 -2.45 -10.98 -19.70
CA GLY A 157 -3.48 -11.01 -18.65
C GLY A 157 -2.93 -10.89 -17.22
N ASP A 158 -1.74 -10.29 -17.05
CA ASP A 158 -1.05 -10.26 -15.76
C ASP A 158 -1.86 -9.58 -14.66
N VAL A 159 -1.99 -10.28 -13.53
CA VAL A 159 -2.61 -9.77 -12.29
C VAL A 159 -1.64 -9.83 -11.11
N THR A 160 -0.35 -10.10 -11.35
CA THR A 160 0.67 -10.26 -10.30
C THR A 160 0.93 -8.96 -9.56
N ALA A 161 0.95 -7.80 -10.21
CA ALA A 161 1.09 -6.50 -9.54
C ALA A 161 -0.06 -6.25 -8.55
N ALA A 162 -1.29 -6.55 -8.96
CA ALA A 162 -2.48 -6.46 -8.11
C ALA A 162 -2.42 -7.46 -6.93
N ALA A 163 -2.09 -8.72 -7.19
CA ALA A 163 -1.96 -9.74 -6.15
C ALA A 163 -0.81 -9.45 -5.17
N ASN A 164 0.28 -8.85 -5.67
CA ASN A 164 1.41 -8.40 -4.85
C ASN A 164 0.95 -7.29 -3.92
N TYR A 165 0.27 -6.28 -4.47
CA TYR A 165 -0.28 -5.20 -3.68
C TYR A 165 -1.25 -5.69 -2.60
N ASP A 166 -2.15 -6.62 -2.94
CA ASP A 166 -3.12 -7.22 -2.02
C ASP A 166 -2.46 -7.92 -0.83
N SER A 167 -1.45 -8.72 -1.14
CA SER A 167 -0.82 -9.52 -0.12
C SER A 167 0.04 -8.64 0.78
N GLU A 168 0.71 -7.66 0.20
CA GLU A 168 1.65 -6.85 0.93
C GLU A 168 1.03 -5.65 1.67
N ILE A 169 -0.20 -5.21 1.35
CA ILE A 169 -0.84 -4.10 2.06
C ILE A 169 -1.06 -4.45 3.55
N PHE A 170 -1.24 -5.73 3.86
CA PHE A 170 -1.25 -6.22 5.25
C PHE A 170 0.06 -5.89 5.98
N VAL A 171 1.21 -6.13 5.33
CA VAL A 171 2.54 -5.86 5.89
C VAL A 171 2.75 -4.36 6.10
N THR A 172 2.20 -3.53 5.21
CA THR A 172 2.31 -2.05 5.28
C THR A 172 1.48 -1.47 6.40
N THR A 173 0.26 -1.95 6.54
CA THR A 173 -0.74 -1.38 7.45
C THR A 173 -0.78 -2.09 8.79
N ALA A 174 0.01 -3.15 8.97
CA ALA A 174 -0.07 -4.03 10.11
C ALA A 174 -1.51 -4.53 10.38
N GLY A 175 -2.30 -4.74 9.31
CA GLY A 175 -3.70 -5.17 9.37
C GLY A 175 -4.68 -4.13 9.95
N LEU A 176 -4.27 -2.88 10.14
CA LEU A 176 -5.09 -1.84 10.79
C LEU A 176 -6.30 -1.39 9.96
N ILE A 177 -6.30 -1.67 8.64
CA ILE A 177 -7.40 -1.30 7.74
C ILE A 177 -8.39 -2.45 7.50
N GLY A 178 -8.47 -3.40 8.42
CA GLY A 178 -9.41 -4.50 8.39
C GLY A 178 -8.92 -5.73 7.63
N ARG A 179 -9.62 -6.86 7.82
CA ARG A 179 -9.22 -8.17 7.27
C ARG A 179 -9.22 -8.27 5.74
N PHE A 180 -9.98 -7.41 5.07
CA PHE A 180 -10.05 -7.33 3.60
C PHE A 180 -9.26 -6.13 3.06
N SER A 181 -8.50 -5.43 3.91
CA SER A 181 -7.81 -4.19 3.56
C SER A 181 -8.76 -3.11 2.99
N ASP A 182 -10.04 -3.15 3.37
CA ASP A 182 -11.14 -2.34 2.82
C ASP A 182 -11.51 -1.14 3.69
N GLY A 183 -10.66 -0.81 4.67
CA GLY A 183 -10.88 0.26 5.65
C GLY A 183 -11.06 1.64 5.02
N GLY A 184 -10.36 1.94 3.92
CA GLY A 184 -10.47 3.22 3.20
C GLY A 184 -11.88 3.44 2.65
N GLY A 185 -12.38 2.49 1.85
CA GLY A 185 -13.74 2.57 1.32
C GLY A 185 -14.83 2.51 2.41
N LYS A 186 -14.60 1.77 3.50
CA LYS A 186 -15.48 1.82 4.70
C LYS A 186 -15.51 3.19 5.36
N ALA A 187 -14.37 3.87 5.45
CA ALA A 187 -14.30 5.22 6.02
C ALA A 187 -15.07 6.22 5.14
N ILE A 188 -14.88 6.18 3.81
CA ILE A 188 -15.61 7.02 2.86
C ILE A 188 -17.11 6.81 2.99
N THR A 189 -17.57 5.56 2.91
CA THR A 189 -19.01 5.23 3.00
C THR A 189 -19.63 5.63 4.33
N SER A 190 -18.90 5.43 5.43
CA SER A 190 -19.35 5.85 6.77
C SER A 190 -19.48 7.36 6.87
N TRP A 191 -18.52 8.11 6.32
CA TRP A 191 -18.57 9.57 6.29
C TRP A 191 -19.73 10.07 5.44
N VAL A 192 -19.92 9.53 4.23
CA VAL A 192 -21.03 9.96 3.34
C VAL A 192 -22.38 9.70 3.99
N ARG A 193 -22.61 8.51 4.57
CA ARG A 193 -23.88 8.21 5.26
C ARG A 193 -24.15 9.12 6.45
N LYS A 194 -23.10 9.50 7.19
CA LYS A 194 -23.21 10.39 8.35
C LYS A 194 -23.52 11.84 7.95
N ASN A 195 -22.86 12.35 6.91
CA ASN A 195 -22.92 13.77 6.55
C ASN A 195 -23.92 14.09 5.43
N HIS A 196 -24.28 13.08 4.63
CA HIS A 196 -25.19 13.17 3.50
C HIS A 196 -26.12 11.95 3.45
N PRO A 197 -27.02 11.77 4.44
CA PRO A 197 -27.87 10.58 4.55
C PRO A 197 -28.81 10.37 3.36
N GLU A 198 -29.20 11.44 2.67
CA GLU A 198 -30.04 11.39 1.46
C GLU A 198 -29.25 11.17 0.16
N PHE A 199 -27.92 11.03 0.24
CA PHE A 199 -27.09 10.80 -0.94
C PHE A 199 -27.37 9.43 -1.57
N LYS A 200 -28.05 9.45 -2.73
CA LYS A 200 -28.45 8.27 -3.50
C LYS A 200 -27.89 8.39 -4.93
N PRO A 201 -26.58 8.17 -5.11
CA PRO A 201 -25.95 8.30 -6.42
C PRO A 201 -26.51 7.24 -7.37
N LYS A 202 -26.73 7.61 -8.63
CA LYS A 202 -27.11 6.64 -9.68
C LYS A 202 -25.91 5.93 -10.27
N ARG A 203 -24.75 6.61 -10.30
CA ARG A 203 -23.49 6.12 -10.89
C ARG A 203 -22.32 6.56 -10.02
N ILE A 204 -21.34 5.69 -9.83
CA ILE A 204 -20.09 5.96 -9.11
C ILE A 204 -18.94 5.52 -10.01
N LEU A 205 -18.02 6.44 -10.27
CA LEU A 205 -16.79 6.18 -11.01
C LEU A 205 -15.60 6.19 -10.03
N ASP A 206 -14.84 5.09 -10.01
CA ASP A 206 -13.57 4.97 -9.28
C ASP A 206 -12.43 4.81 -10.30
N ILE A 207 -11.54 5.79 -10.36
CA ILE A 207 -10.39 5.83 -11.29
C ILE A 207 -9.13 5.52 -10.50
N GLY A 208 -8.34 4.56 -10.98
CA GLY A 208 -7.23 4.00 -10.21
C GLY A 208 -7.76 3.07 -9.11
N CYS A 209 -8.85 2.34 -9.36
CA CYS A 209 -9.47 1.48 -8.34
C CYS A 209 -8.55 0.32 -7.90
N GLY A 210 -7.50 0.06 -8.69
CA GLY A 210 -6.57 -1.03 -8.50
C GLY A 210 -7.33 -2.34 -8.41
N MET A 211 -7.10 -3.09 -7.34
CA MET A 211 -7.75 -4.37 -7.11
C MET A 211 -9.07 -4.29 -6.31
N GLY A 212 -9.59 -3.08 -6.11
CA GLY A 212 -10.95 -2.86 -5.61
C GLY A 212 -11.14 -2.82 -4.09
N HIS A 213 -10.08 -2.68 -3.28
CA HIS A 213 -10.19 -2.57 -1.82
C HIS A 213 -11.14 -1.44 -1.37
N ASN A 214 -11.17 -0.32 -2.10
CA ASN A 214 -12.07 0.81 -1.81
C ASN A 214 -13.41 0.72 -2.53
N VAL A 215 -13.42 0.32 -3.81
CA VAL A 215 -14.65 0.30 -4.61
C VAL A 215 -15.66 -0.75 -4.11
N LEU A 216 -15.20 -1.91 -3.63
CA LEU A 216 -16.08 -2.98 -3.16
C LEU A 216 -16.95 -2.59 -1.96
N PRO A 217 -16.42 -2.00 -0.86
CA PRO A 217 -17.28 -1.51 0.21
C PRO A 217 -18.15 -0.33 -0.22
N ILE A 218 -17.72 0.50 -1.18
CA ILE A 218 -18.56 1.58 -1.76
C ILE A 218 -19.76 0.98 -2.51
N ALA A 219 -19.53 -0.01 -3.39
CA ALA A 219 -20.56 -0.73 -4.11
C ALA A 219 -21.59 -1.37 -3.15
N LYS A 220 -21.12 -1.99 -2.07
CA LYS A 220 -22.00 -2.55 -1.02
C LYS A 220 -22.81 -1.49 -0.29
N ALA A 221 -22.28 -0.28 -0.15
CA ALA A 221 -22.96 0.80 0.55
C ALA A 221 -24.05 1.48 -0.29
N PHE A 222 -23.91 1.42 -1.62
CA PHE A 222 -24.83 2.01 -2.62
C PHE A 222 -25.25 0.94 -3.65
N PRO A 223 -26.05 -0.07 -3.25
CA PRO A 223 -26.37 -1.21 -4.12
C PRO A 223 -27.19 -0.84 -5.36
N ASP A 224 -27.90 0.29 -5.33
CA ASP A 224 -28.71 0.80 -6.45
C ASP A 224 -27.89 1.64 -7.44
N ALA A 225 -26.63 1.94 -7.13
CA ALA A 225 -25.75 2.71 -8.00
C ALA A 225 -25.03 1.79 -8.99
N GLU A 226 -24.92 2.22 -10.25
CA GLU A 226 -23.98 1.64 -11.19
C GLU A 226 -22.54 1.95 -10.75
N ILE A 227 -21.71 0.93 -10.62
CA ILE A 227 -20.30 1.07 -10.23
C ILE A 227 -19.42 0.87 -11.45
N ILE A 228 -18.60 1.86 -11.76
CA ILE A 228 -17.62 1.84 -12.84
C ILE A 228 -16.25 1.99 -12.19
N ALA A 229 -15.41 0.97 -12.31
CA ALA A 229 -14.09 0.92 -11.70
C ALA A 229 -13.04 0.71 -12.79
N ILE A 230 -12.04 1.59 -12.84
CA ILE A 230 -11.00 1.64 -13.87
C ILE A 230 -9.63 1.69 -13.19
#